data_AF-A0A7V1I3H5-F1
#
_entry.id   AF-A0A7V1I3H5-F1
#
_cell.length_a   1.000
_cell.length_b   1.000
_cell.length_c   1.000
_cell.angle_alpha   90.00
_cell.angle_beta   90.00
_cell.angle_gamma   90.00
#
_symmetry.space_group_name_H-M   'P 1'
#
loop_
_entity.id
_entity.type
_entity.pdbx_description
1 polymer ?
#
loop_
_entity_poly.entity_id
_entity_poly.type
_entity_poly.pdbx_seq_one_letter_code
_entity_poly.pdbx_strand_id
1 'polypeptide(L)' 'MTTAVKKTISLPPDLAKEAEEIARTEGKTVSGVIQDALRSVRAKRLKKEFHNIKGFWSSKAKEKGILTEKELERYLRK' A
#
# COMPACT_ATOMS: atom_id res chain seq x y z
N MET A 1 -0.92 21.10 -10.79
CA MET A 1 -2.35 20.76 -10.74
C MET A 1 -2.50 19.28 -10.96
N THR A 2 -3.08 18.54 -10.01
CA THR A 2 -3.43 17.13 -10.22
C THR A 2 -4.64 17.05 -11.15
N THR A 3 -4.43 16.60 -12.38
CA THR A 3 -5.52 16.38 -13.35
C THR A 3 -6.28 15.11 -12.95
N ALA A 4 -7.40 15.27 -12.24
CA ALA A 4 -8.27 14.14 -11.92
C ALA A 4 -9.01 13.66 -13.18
N VAL A 5 -8.83 12.40 -13.55
CA VAL A 5 -9.52 11.78 -14.69
C VAL A 5 -10.82 11.14 -14.21
N LYS A 6 -11.96 11.54 -14.81
CA LYS A 6 -13.26 10.91 -14.51
C LYS A 6 -13.29 9.48 -15.03
N LYS A 7 -13.73 8.55 -14.18
CA LYS A 7 -13.94 7.14 -14.53
C LYS A 7 -15.29 6.72 -13.99
N THR A 8 -16.09 6.09 -14.85
CA THR A 8 -17.34 5.44 -14.45
C THR A 8 -17.03 4.01 -14.04
N ILE A 9 -17.52 3.61 -12.88
CA ILE A 9 -17.39 2.25 -12.37
C ILE A 9 -18.77 1.69 -12.07
N SER A 10 -18.94 0.39 -12.26
CA SER A 10 -20.10 -0.34 -11.76
C SER A 10 -19.76 -0.91 -10.39
N LEU A 11 -20.64 -0.70 -9.43
CA LEU A 11 -20.52 -1.26 -8.08
C LEU A 11 -21.69 -2.21 -7.82
N PRO A 12 -21.47 -3.32 -7.10
CA PRO A 12 -22.55 -4.11 -6.52
C PRO A 12 -23.52 -3.22 -5.71
N PRO A 13 -24.82 -3.51 -5.70
CA PRO A 13 -25.83 -2.64 -5.09
C PRO A 13 -25.66 -2.47 -3.59
N ASP A 14 -25.19 -3.50 -2.91
CA ASP A 14 -24.78 -3.50 -1.50
C ASP A 14 -23.61 -2.54 -1.26
N LEU A 15 -22.54 -2.66 -2.06
CA LEU A 15 -21.35 -1.81 -1.93
C LEU A 15 -21.62 -0.35 -2.28
N ALA A 16 -22.54 -0.10 -3.23
CA ALA A 16 -22.99 1.25 -3.57
C ALA A 16 -23.70 1.91 -2.37
N LYS A 17 -24.60 1.19 -1.70
CA LYS A 17 -25.29 1.68 -0.50
C LYS A 17 -24.32 1.98 0.64
N GLU A 18 -23.39 1.06 0.90
CA GLU A 18 -22.37 1.25 1.93
C GLU A 18 -21.51 2.50 1.66
N ALA A 19 -21.09 2.70 0.41
CA ALA A 19 -20.31 3.87 0.03
C ALA A 19 -21.09 5.18 0.20
N GLU A 20 -22.40 5.18 -0.07
CA GLU A 20 -23.29 6.34 0.17
C GLU A 20 -23.47 6.63 1.65
N GLU A 21 -23.63 5.61 2.49
CA GLU A 21 -23.76 5.77 3.95
C GLU A 21 -22.47 6.29 4.58
N ILE A 22 -21.31 5.77 4.16
CA ILE A 22 -20.00 6.26 4.61
C ILE A 22 -19.82 7.72 4.17
N ALA A 23 -20.13 8.03 2.90
CA ALA A 23 -20.02 9.39 2.38
C ALA A 23 -20.88 10.37 3.19
N ARG A 24 -22.12 9.98 3.51
CA ARG A 24 -23.03 10.78 4.34
C ARG A 24 -22.49 10.99 5.76
N THR A 25 -22.02 9.91 6.40
CA THR A 25 -21.51 9.92 7.77
C THR A 25 -20.22 10.76 7.90
N GLU A 26 -19.34 10.68 6.91
CA GLU A 26 -18.06 11.39 6.90
C GLU A 26 -18.14 12.80 6.29
N GLY A 27 -19.30 13.23 5.80
CA GLY A 27 -19.46 14.51 5.11
C GLY A 27 -18.66 14.60 3.81
N LYS A 28 -18.43 13.47 3.13
CA LYS A 28 -17.65 13.34 1.89
C LYS A 28 -18.55 13.07 0.70
N THR A 29 -17.97 13.15 -0.49
CA THR A 29 -18.60 12.62 -1.71
C THR A 29 -18.32 11.12 -1.84
N VAL A 30 -19.21 10.38 -2.52
CA VAL A 30 -19.01 8.95 -2.83
C VAL A 30 -17.68 8.72 -3.58
N SER A 31 -17.33 9.61 -4.52
CA SER A 31 -16.04 9.57 -5.21
C SER A 31 -14.86 9.75 -4.25
N GLY A 32 -14.99 10.61 -3.24
CA GLY A 32 -13.98 10.79 -2.18
C GLY A 32 -13.76 9.51 -1.37
N VAL A 33 -14.84 8.84 -0.95
CA VAL A 33 -14.77 7.56 -0.24
C VAL A 33 -14.08 6.49 -1.09
N ILE A 34 -14.45 6.38 -2.36
CA ILE A 34 -13.82 5.42 -3.29
C ILE A 34 -12.32 5.73 -3.46
N GLN A 35 -11.94 7.00 -3.57
CA GLN A 35 -10.53 7.40 -3.67
C GLN A 35 -9.74 7.02 -2.41
N ASP A 36 -10.30 7.22 -1.23
CA ASP A 36 -9.68 6.85 0.04
C ASP A 36 -9.50 5.33 0.17
N ALA A 37 -10.51 4.56 -0.27
CA ALA A 37 -10.41 3.10 -0.36
C ALA A 37 -9.27 2.66 -1.30
N LEU A 38 -9.17 3.25 -2.50
CA LEU A 38 -8.10 2.94 -3.46
C LEU A 38 -6.70 3.30 -2.92
N ARG A 39 -6.56 4.45 -2.25
CA ARG A 39 -5.31 4.83 -1.58
C ARG A 39 -4.93 3.82 -0.50
N SER A 40 -5.90 3.40 0.31
CA SER A 40 -5.71 2.41 1.37
C SER A 40 -5.26 1.05 0.83
N VAL A 41 -5.88 0.56 -0.25
CA VAL A 41 -5.48 -0.68 -0.93
C VAL A 41 -4.06 -0.57 -1.48
N ARG A 42 -3.71 0.53 -2.14
CA ARG A 42 -2.36 0.77 -2.65
C ARG A 42 -1.32 0.75 -1.53
N ALA A 43 -1.60 1.44 -0.42
CA ALA A 43 -0.70 1.47 0.74
C ALA A 43 -0.50 0.07 1.35
N LYS A 44 -1.59 -0.71 1.51
CA LYS A 44 -1.51 -2.11 1.98
C LYS A 44 -0.66 -2.98 1.06
N ARG A 45 -0.85 -2.87 -0.26
CA ARG A 45 -0.07 -3.61 -1.25
C ARG A 45 1.42 -3.26 -1.18
N LEU A 46 1.76 -1.98 -1.18
CA LEU A 46 3.14 -1.51 -1.05
C LEU A 46 3.77 -1.98 0.26
N LYS A 47 3.03 -1.93 1.36
CA LYS A 47 3.50 -2.44 2.65
C LYS A 47 3.81 -3.94 2.55
N LYS A 48 2.92 -4.75 1.95
CA LYS A 48 3.15 -6.19 1.76
C LYS A 48 4.39 -6.47 0.91
N GLU A 49 4.53 -5.78 -0.22
CA GLU A 49 5.71 -5.91 -1.10
C GLU A 49 6.99 -5.54 -0.36
N PHE A 50 6.98 -4.43 0.39
CA PHE A 50 8.13 -4.01 1.21
C PHE A 50 8.51 -5.05 2.26
N HIS A 51 7.54 -5.61 2.99
CA HIS A 51 7.82 -6.63 4.02
C HIS A 51 8.37 -7.91 3.41
N ASN A 52 7.89 -8.31 2.23
CA ASN A 52 8.39 -9.47 1.51
C ASN A 52 9.84 -9.27 1.07
N ILE A 53 10.16 -8.13 0.45
CA ILE A 53 11.52 -7.78 0.03
C ILE A 53 12.44 -7.73 1.25
N LYS A 54 12.03 -7.03 2.32
CA LYS A 54 12.80 -6.94 3.56
C LYS A 54 13.04 -8.32 4.17
N GLY A 55 12.02 -9.18 4.23
CA GLY A 55 12.13 -10.53 4.78
C GLY A 55 13.11 -11.40 4.01
N PHE A 56 12.99 -11.39 2.67
CA PHE A 56 13.91 -12.12 1.79
C PHE A 56 15.36 -11.70 2.01
N TRP A 57 15.65 -10.39 1.98
CA TRP A 57 17.01 -9.89 2.18
C TRP A 57 17.51 -10.10 3.61
N SER A 58 16.63 -10.03 4.62
CA SER A 58 17.01 -10.32 6.01
C SER A 58 17.42 -11.78 6.19
N SER A 59 16.71 -12.73 5.55
CA SER A 59 17.08 -14.15 5.57
C SER A 59 18.45 -14.36 4.93
N LYS A 60 18.64 -13.78 3.74
CA LYS A 60 19.90 -13.88 2.99
C LYS A 60 21.09 -13.24 3.72
N ALA A 61 20.86 -12.14 4.43
CA ALA A 61 21.87 -11.49 5.25
C ALA A 61 22.26 -12.37 6.45
N LYS A 62 21.27 -12.97 7.14
CA LYS A 62 21.52 -13.91 8.24
C LYS A 62 22.30 -15.15 7.79
N GLU A 63 21.97 -15.73 6.64
CA GLU A 63 22.72 -16.85 6.06
C GLU A 63 24.20 -16.50 5.82
N LYS A 64 24.49 -15.22 5.52
CA LYS A 64 25.85 -14.71 5.33
C LYS A 64 26.50 -14.17 6.61
N GLY A 65 25.83 -14.29 7.76
CA GLY A 65 26.31 -13.76 9.04
C GLY A 65 26.34 -12.22 9.12
N ILE A 66 25.58 -11.53 8.26
CA ILE A 66 25.51 -10.07 8.20
C ILE A 66 24.29 -9.61 8.99
N LEU A 67 24.51 -8.95 10.12
CA LEU A 67 23.46 -8.46 11.01
C LEU A 67 23.46 -6.93 11.11
N THR A 68 24.58 -6.30 10.73
CA THR A 68 24.77 -4.85 10.79
C THR A 68 25.21 -4.27 9.45
N GLU A 69 24.99 -2.96 9.27
CA GLU A 69 25.42 -2.23 8.08
C GLU A 69 26.95 -2.25 7.91
N LYS A 70 27.70 -2.17 9.01
CA LYS A 70 29.17 -2.28 9.00
C LYS A 70 29.66 -3.65 8.50
N GLU A 71 28.96 -4.72 8.86
CA GLU A 71 29.27 -6.07 8.37
C GLU A 71 28.92 -6.21 6.89
N LEU A 72 27.84 -5.58 6.44
CA LEU A 72 27.48 -5.54 5.01
C LEU A 72 28.54 -4.80 4.21
N GLU A 73 28.97 -3.62 4.67
CA GLU A 73 30.06 -2.85 4.04
C GLU A 73 31.36 -3.66 3.97
N ARG A 74 31.70 -4.36 5.06
CA ARG A 74 32.88 -5.24 5.09
C ARG A 74 32.74 -6.41 4.12
N TYR A 75 31.54 -6.98 3.98
CA TYR A 75 31.25 -8.04 3.02
C TYR A 75 31.35 -7.57 1.56
N LEU A 76 30.91 -6.34 1.27
CA LEU A 76 30.91 -5.75 -0.07
C LEU A 76 32.27 -5.18 -0.51
N ARG A 77 33.18 -4.91 0.44
CA ARG A 77 34.56 -4.45 0.16
C ARG A 77 35.52 -5.58 -0.23
N LYS A 78 35.07 -6.83 -0.19
CA LYS A 78 35.80 -8.01 -0.67
C LYS A 78 35.54 -8.23 -2.15
#